data_AF-A0A5N5Q7U3-F1
#
_entry.id   AF-A0A5N5Q7U3-F1
#
_cell.length_a   1.000
_cell.length_b   1.000
_cell.length_c   1.000
_cell.angle_alpha   90.00
_cell.angle_beta   90.00
_cell.angle_gamma   90.00
#
_symmetry.space_group_name_H-M   'P 1'
#
loop_
_entity.id
_entity.type
_entity.pdbx_description
1 polymer ?
#
loop_
_entity_poly.entity_id
_entity_poly.type
_entity_poly.pdbx_seq_one_letter_code
_entity_poly.pdbx_strand_id
1 'polypeptide(L)'
;MPWLIPDTKQGHLAEPAKALAVPPEFQEFTQVFGEEFFSTLPPHCPYNYKIPLEGVKDVSYGPIYPMTPAESLALKEQLDSELAAGKIRPSNSPAGAPEQMAAFA
;
A
#
# COMPACT_ATOMS: atom_id res chain seq x y z
N MET A 1 23.80 9.46 -25.48
CA MET A 1 23.00 10.54 -24.87
C MET A 1 22.81 10.20 -23.40
N PRO A 2 23.57 10.79 -22.46
CA PRO A 2 23.43 10.50 -21.04
C PRO A 2 22.38 11.43 -20.43
N TRP A 3 21.47 10.86 -19.66
CA TRP A 3 20.42 11.57 -18.94
C TRP A 3 21.04 12.29 -17.74
N LEU A 4 21.08 13.62 -17.78
CA LEU A 4 21.63 14.49 -16.75
C LEU A 4 20.58 14.66 -15.64
N ILE A 5 20.88 14.21 -14.42
CA ILE A 5 20.03 14.44 -13.23
C ILE A 5 20.46 15.77 -12.60
N PRO A 6 19.60 16.79 -12.48
CA PRO A 6 19.98 18.02 -11.80
C PRO A 6 20.03 17.85 -10.28
N ASP A 7 21.03 18.47 -9.67
CA ASP A 7 21.35 18.45 -8.24
C ASP A 7 20.15 18.84 -7.36
N THR A 8 19.64 17.88 -6.59
CA THR A 8 18.59 18.12 -5.59
C THR A 8 19.24 18.51 -4.26
N LYS A 9 19.22 19.81 -3.94
CA LYS A 9 19.57 20.32 -2.61
C LYS A 9 18.43 19.94 -1.64
N GLN A 10 18.72 19.05 -0.69
CA GLN A 10 17.83 18.71 0.41
C GLN A 10 17.74 19.86 1.41
N GLY A 11 16.53 20.40 1.58
CA GLY A 11 16.16 21.27 2.69
C GLY A 11 14.97 20.65 3.41
N HIS A 12 15.19 20.25 4.66
CA HIS A 12 14.15 19.79 5.57
C HIS A 12 13.36 21.00 6.08
N LEU A 13 12.08 21.11 5.74
CA LEU A 13 11.11 21.93 6.45
C LEU A 13 9.76 21.23 6.40
N ALA A 14 9.18 21.02 7.57
CA ALA A 14 7.85 20.48 7.76
C ALA A 14 6.85 21.28 6.92
N GLU A 15 6.20 20.63 5.93
CA GLU A 15 5.28 21.29 5.01
C GLU A 15 3.83 21.17 5.52
N PRO A 16 3.11 22.29 5.70
CA PRO A 16 1.67 22.26 5.97
C PRO A 16 0.95 21.81 4.69
N ALA A 17 0.05 20.83 4.82
CA ALA A 17 -0.90 20.33 3.80
C ALA A 17 -0.52 20.73 2.37
N LYS A 18 0.43 19.97 1.81
CA LYS A 18 1.00 20.09 0.45
C LYS A 18 -0.10 20.42 -0.55
N ALA A 19 -0.25 21.71 -0.86
CA ALA A 19 -1.08 22.16 -1.95
C ALA A 19 -0.47 21.53 -3.21
N LEU A 20 -1.18 20.55 -3.72
CA LEU A 20 -0.71 19.65 -4.74
C LEU A 20 -0.36 20.47 -5.99
N ALA A 21 0.94 20.71 -6.20
CA ALA A 21 1.46 21.46 -7.34
C ALA A 21 1.37 20.58 -8.60
N VAL A 22 0.15 20.38 -9.08
CA VAL A 22 -0.13 19.62 -10.29
C VAL A 22 0.28 20.46 -11.49
N PRO A 23 1.10 19.93 -12.41
CA PRO A 23 1.45 20.64 -13.63
C PRO A 23 0.18 21.07 -14.40
N PRO A 24 0.23 22.20 -15.15
CA PRO A 24 -0.92 22.71 -15.89
C PRO A 24 -1.62 21.67 -16.77
N GLU A 25 -0.87 20.72 -17.34
CA GLU A 25 -1.43 19.68 -18.20
C GLU A 25 -2.31 18.67 -17.46
N PHE A 26 -2.16 18.56 -16.13
CA PHE A 26 -2.88 17.58 -15.31
C PHE A 26 -3.86 18.22 -14.33
N GLN A 27 -4.11 19.53 -14.42
CA GLN A 27 -5.04 20.24 -13.52
C GLN A 27 -6.46 19.65 -13.56
N GLU A 28 -6.90 19.12 -14.70
CA GLU A 28 -8.19 18.42 -14.81
C GLU A 28 -8.24 17.15 -13.94
N PHE A 29 -7.08 16.54 -13.66
CA PHE A 29 -6.95 15.32 -12.85
C PHE A 29 -6.53 15.60 -11.40
N THR A 30 -6.63 16.84 -10.93
CA THR A 30 -6.27 17.21 -9.55
C THR A 30 -6.93 16.29 -8.51
N GLN A 31 -8.15 15.81 -8.80
CA GLN A 31 -8.87 14.85 -7.96
C GLN A 31 -8.13 13.51 -7.76
N VAL A 32 -7.44 13.00 -8.78
CA VAL A 32 -6.73 11.69 -8.74
C VAL A 32 -5.55 11.70 -7.77
N PHE A 33 -5.01 12.88 -7.50
CA PHE A 33 -3.85 13.05 -6.65
C PHE A 33 -4.19 13.40 -5.19
N GLY A 34 -5.47 13.60 -4.87
CA GLY A 34 -5.93 13.79 -3.49
C GLY A 34 -5.89 12.47 -2.72
N GLU A 35 -5.57 12.52 -1.42
CA GLU A 35 -5.59 11.35 -0.54
C GLU A 35 -6.93 10.61 -0.55
N GLU A 36 -8.03 11.37 -0.68
CA GLU A 36 -9.40 10.84 -0.77
C GLU A 36 -9.60 9.87 -1.94
N PHE A 37 -8.85 10.02 -3.04
CA PHE A 37 -8.94 9.10 -4.16
C PHE A 37 -8.27 7.75 -3.87
N PHE A 38 -7.28 7.72 -2.97
CA PHE A 38 -6.53 6.52 -2.58
C PHE A 38 -7.07 5.85 -1.31
N SER A 39 -8.09 6.44 -0.68
CA SER A 39 -8.74 5.87 0.50
C SER A 39 -9.63 4.68 0.14
N THR A 40 -10.21 4.67 -1.06
CA THR A 40 -11.17 3.65 -1.50
C THR A 40 -10.67 2.83 -2.69
N LEU A 41 -11.04 1.55 -2.74
CA LEU A 41 -10.73 0.70 -3.89
C LEU A 41 -11.64 1.07 -5.08
N PRO A 42 -11.08 1.14 -6.30
CA PRO A 42 -11.90 1.34 -7.49
C PRO A 42 -12.86 0.16 -7.72
N PRO A 43 -13.99 0.38 -8.40
CA PRO A 43 -14.94 -0.69 -8.73
C PRO A 43 -14.27 -1.83 -9.51
N HIS A 44 -14.72 -3.06 -9.25
CA HIS A 44 -14.24 -4.24 -9.98
C HIS A 44 -14.50 -4.08 -11.48
N CYS A 45 -13.47 -4.27 -12.30
CA CYS A 45 -13.57 -4.14 -13.76
C CYS A 45 -13.03 -5.39 -14.49
N PRO A 46 -13.25 -5.53 -15.81
CA PRO A 46 -12.73 -6.66 -16.59
C PRO A 46 -11.20 -6.78 -16.59
N TYR A 47 -10.50 -5.69 -16.28
CA TYR A 47 -9.04 -5.59 -16.24
C TYR A 47 -8.44 -5.86 -14.86
N ASN A 48 -9.24 -6.36 -13.92
CA ASN A 48 -8.73 -6.74 -12.61
C ASN A 48 -7.59 -7.76 -12.73
N TYR A 49 -6.50 -7.50 -12.01
CA TYR A 49 -5.31 -8.32 -12.07
C TYR A 49 -5.61 -9.75 -11.62
N LYS A 50 -5.20 -10.73 -12.42
CA LYS A 50 -5.31 -12.16 -12.12
C LYS A 50 -3.92 -12.72 -11.94
N ILE A 51 -3.74 -13.51 -10.88
CA ILE A 51 -2.51 -14.26 -10.64
C ILE A 51 -2.73 -15.68 -11.20
N PRO A 52 -2.20 -16.03 -12.39
CA PRO A 52 -2.29 -17.39 -12.90
C PRO A 52 -1.43 -18.32 -12.02
N LEU A 53 -2.03 -19.41 -11.53
CA LEU A 53 -1.32 -20.40 -10.72
C LEU A 53 -0.65 -21.43 -11.63
N GLU A 54 0.63 -21.73 -11.36
CA GLU A 54 1.36 -22.81 -12.03
C GLU A 54 0.94 -24.17 -11.45
N GLY A 55 0.03 -24.87 -12.13
CA GLY A 55 -0.39 -26.24 -11.79
C GLY A 55 -1.16 -26.37 -10.47
N VAL A 56 -1.31 -27.61 -9.98
CA VAL A 56 -1.85 -27.91 -8.63
C VAL A 56 -0.72 -27.78 -7.61
N LYS A 57 -0.07 -26.62 -7.54
CA LYS A 57 0.84 -26.34 -6.42
C LYS A 57 -0.03 -26.03 -5.20
N ASP A 58 0.02 -26.93 -4.23
CA ASP A 58 -0.60 -26.72 -2.92
C ASP A 58 -0.03 -25.42 -2.34
N VAL A 59 -0.90 -24.50 -1.93
CA VAL A 59 -0.43 -23.19 -1.50
C VAL A 59 0.13 -23.34 -0.09
N SER A 60 1.44 -23.10 0.07
CA SER A 60 2.13 -23.36 1.32
C SER A 60 1.59 -22.48 2.45
N TYR A 61 1.26 -23.09 3.58
CA TYR A 61 1.06 -22.38 4.84
C TYR A 61 2.43 -22.16 5.50
N GLY A 62 2.82 -20.90 5.69
CA GLY A 62 4.05 -20.57 6.40
C GLY A 62 3.86 -20.59 7.93
N PRO A 63 4.90 -20.88 8.72
CA PRO A 63 4.82 -20.79 10.19
C PRO A 63 4.55 -19.35 10.63
N ILE A 64 3.70 -19.17 11.64
CA ILE A 64 3.46 -17.88 12.29
C ILE A 64 4.67 -17.57 13.18
N TYR A 65 5.41 -16.52 12.87
CA TYR A 65 6.55 -16.11 13.69
C TYR A 65 6.09 -15.37 14.95
N PRO A 66 6.82 -15.51 16.07
CA PRO A 66 6.52 -14.76 17.28
C PRO A 66 6.77 -13.27 17.05
N MET A 67 5.81 -12.45 17.47
CA MET A 67 5.91 -10.98 17.46
C MET A 67 6.01 -10.45 18.89
N THR A 68 6.70 -9.33 19.06
CA THR A 68 6.68 -8.59 20.33
C THR A 68 5.30 -7.95 20.55
N PRO A 69 4.94 -7.63 21.81
CA PRO A 69 3.67 -6.96 22.09
C PRO A 69 3.50 -5.64 21.34
N ALA A 70 4.58 -4.85 21.20
CA ALA A 70 4.57 -3.58 20.48
C ALA A 70 4.29 -3.76 18.98
N GLU A 71 4.97 -4.73 18.35
CA GLU A 71 4.74 -5.07 16.94
C GLU A 71 3.32 -5.58 16.70
N SER A 72 2.79 -6.41 17.61
CA SER A 72 1.42 -6.95 17.49
C SER A 72 0.35 -5.88 17.60
N LEU A 73 0.59 -4.87 18.43
CA LEU A 73 -0.32 -3.73 18.60
C LEU A 73 -0.31 -2.85 17.35
N ALA A 74 0.88 -2.51 16.86
CA ALA A 74 1.03 -1.72 15.64
C ALA A 74 0.42 -2.42 14.41
N LEU A 75 0.66 -3.73 14.28
CA LEU A 75 0.06 -4.52 13.21
C LEU A 75 -1.47 -4.51 13.29
N LYS A 76 -2.03 -4.64 14.49
CA LYS A 76 -3.48 -4.58 14.68
C LYS A 76 -4.06 -3.23 14.29
N GLU A 77 -3.44 -2.14 14.68
CA GLU A 77 -3.86 -0.79 14.29
C GLU A 77 -3.85 -0.59 12.77
N GLN A 78 -2.84 -1.11 12.09
CA GLN A 78 -2.76 -1.07 10.63
C GLN A 78 -3.87 -1.91 9.98
N LEU A 79 -4.09 -3.14 10.45
CA LEU A 79 -5.15 -4.00 9.94
C LEU A 79 -6.54 -3.39 10.14
N ASP A 80 -6.80 -2.81 11.31
CA ASP A 80 -8.07 -2.13 11.60
C ASP A 80 -8.28 -0.93 10.67
N SER A 81 -7.22 -0.16 10.38
CA SER A 81 -7.25 0.96 9.44
C SER A 81 -7.49 0.52 7.99
N GLU A 82 -6.81 -0.54 7.54
CA GLU A 82 -6.98 -1.08 6.19
C GLU A 82 -8.35 -1.75 5.98
N LEU A 83 -8.88 -2.40 7.02
CA LEU A 83 -10.25 -2.93 7.05
C LEU A 83 -11.29 -1.80 6.99
N ALA A 84 -11.10 -0.72 7.77
CA ALA A 84 -11.97 0.44 7.73
C ALA A 84 -11.94 1.15 6.37
N ALA A 85 -10.77 1.21 5.72
CA ALA A 85 -10.61 1.71 4.35
C ALA A 85 -11.20 0.77 3.29
N GLY A 86 -11.58 -0.47 3.65
CA GLY A 86 -12.11 -1.46 2.72
C GLY A 86 -11.08 -2.02 1.74
N LYS A 87 -9.78 -1.87 2.03
CA LYS A 87 -8.68 -2.36 1.19
C LYS A 87 -8.51 -3.88 1.31
N ILE A 88 -8.76 -4.41 2.50
CA ILE A 88 -8.70 -5.85 2.80
C ILE A 88 -10.03 -6.34 3.36
N ARG A 89 -10.22 -7.67 3.36
CA ARG A 89 -11.38 -8.32 3.97
C ARG A 89 -10.97 -9.67 4.57
N PRO A 90 -11.69 -10.15 5.60
CA PRO A 90 -11.54 -11.53 6.06
C PRO A 90 -11.73 -12.52 4.90
N SER A 91 -10.87 -13.52 4.83
CA SER A 91 -10.95 -14.56 3.81
C SER A 91 -10.76 -15.95 4.43
N ASN A 92 -11.40 -16.96 3.84
CA ASN A 92 -11.20 -18.36 4.17
C ASN A 92 -10.44 -19.02 3.01
N SER A 93 -9.19 -18.63 2.85
CA SER A 93 -8.32 -19.12 1.77
C SER A 93 -7.55 -20.35 2.25
N PRO A 94 -7.36 -21.39 1.41
CA PRO A 94 -6.43 -22.49 1.71
C PRO A 94 -4.96 -22.01 1.71
N ALA A 95 -4.70 -20.83 1.15
CA ALA A 95 -3.40 -20.17 1.09
C ALA A 95 -3.24 -19.11 2.19
N GLY A 96 -2.09 -19.10 2.88
CA GLY A 96 -1.76 -18.05 3.86
C GLY A 96 -0.25 -17.84 4.00
N ALA A 97 0.18 -16.58 3.95
CA ALA A 97 1.55 -16.17 4.24
C ALA A 97 1.60 -15.44 5.58
N PRO A 98 2.61 -15.67 6.43
CA PRO A 98 2.77 -14.92 7.67
C PRO A 98 3.15 -13.47 7.37
N GLU A 99 2.53 -12.55 8.09
CA GLU A 99 2.87 -11.13 8.06
C GLU A 99 3.89 -10.81 9.16
N GLN A 100 4.82 -9.88 8.89
CA GLN A 100 5.85 -9.46 9.82
C GLN A 100 5.85 -7.93 9.91
N MET A 101 5.90 -7.38 11.12
CA MET A 101 6.07 -5.94 11.32
C MET A 101 7.57 -5.62 11.32
N ALA A 102 8.03 -4.77 10.41
CA ALA A 102 9.43 -4.31 10.42
C ALA A 102 9.62 -3.29 11.55
N ALA A 103 10.44 -3.61 12.54
CA ALA A 103 10.83 -2.65 13.56
C ALA A 103 11.74 -1.58 12.93
N PHE A 104 11.24 -0.35 12.79
CA PHE A 104 12.08 0.81 12.52
C PHE A 104 12.81 1.17 13.82
N ALA A 105 14.11 0.88 13.88
CA ALA A 105 15.00 1.21 14.98
C ALA A 105 15.58 2.62 14.85
#